data_AF-A0A8D8MWX2-F1
#
_entry.id   AF-A0A8D8MWX2-F1
#
_cell.length_a   1.000
_cell.length_b   1.000
_cell.length_c   1.000
_cell.angle_alpha   90.00
_cell.angle_beta   90.00
_cell.angle_gamma   90.00
#
_symmetry.space_group_name_H-M   'P 1'
#
loop_
_entity.id
_entity.type
_entity.pdbx_description
1 polymer ?
#
loop_
_entity_poly.entity_id
_entity_poly.type
_entity_poly.pdbx_seq_one_letter_code
_entity_poly.pdbx_strand_id
1 'polypeptide(L)'
;MASEEQLALSGLIKSVHRQLRDSAKDSDPEQAWRNHLQNQNLLSQYADAMHKLATNYWDKTMEVSAKKDNGRIEWVVGSCRDYFFRSCLLNMFREKDDKVMKAIDEQFSYKHKPYQVEKVKLLDVGSCYNPFSVFEDFDVTAIDIAPAQESVRYCDFLEVPLNESSSSMSSESIEALAKSFFDAVVFSLLLEYLPSSDQRLKCCKKAYDVLKPEGILLIITPDSRHQGANAKLMKNWRYTLGLMGFSRI
;
A
#
# COMPACT_ATOMS: atom_id res chain seq x y z
N MET A 1 12.73 -24.75 13.22
CA MET A 1 13.64 -24.41 12.11
C MET A 1 12.80 -24.26 10.85
N ALA A 2 13.19 -23.37 9.92
CA ALA A 2 12.48 -23.23 8.64
C ALA A 2 12.62 -24.51 7.80
N SER A 3 11.56 -24.92 7.10
CA SER A 3 11.62 -26.09 6.20
C SER A 3 12.42 -25.78 4.93
N GLU A 4 12.87 -26.82 4.23
CA GLU A 4 13.54 -26.67 2.92
C GLU A 4 12.67 -25.91 1.91
N GLU A 5 11.38 -26.22 1.87
CA GLU A 5 10.40 -25.51 1.03
C GLU A 5 10.33 -24.02 1.40
N GLN A 6 10.20 -23.69 2.69
CA GLN A 6 10.17 -22.29 3.15
C GLN A 6 11.44 -21.53 2.75
N LEU A 7 12.60 -22.18 2.85
CA LEU A 7 13.88 -21.60 2.43
C LEU A 7 13.93 -21.37 0.93
N ALA A 8 13.50 -22.34 0.12
CA ALA A 8 13.46 -22.24 -1.34
C ALA A 8 12.54 -21.11 -1.82
N LEU A 9 11.30 -21.04 -1.30
CA LEU A 9 10.34 -19.97 -1.61
C LEU A 9 10.91 -18.59 -1.25
N SER A 10 11.49 -18.46 -0.05
CA SER A 10 12.08 -17.19 0.38
C SER A 10 13.33 -16.82 -0.42
N GLY A 11 14.08 -17.82 -0.89
CA GLY A 11 15.26 -17.66 -1.74
C GLY A 11 14.88 -17.07 -3.10
N LEU A 12 13.82 -17.60 -3.72
CA LEU A 12 13.29 -17.11 -4.99
C LEU A 12 12.84 -15.64 -4.90
N ILE A 13 12.05 -15.27 -3.89
CA ILE A 13 11.59 -13.88 -3.72
C ILE A 13 12.80 -12.93 -3.57
N LYS A 14 13.78 -13.31 -2.75
CA LYS A 14 14.99 -12.53 -2.53
C LYS A 14 15.83 -12.41 -3.81
N SER A 15 15.89 -13.45 -4.64
CA SER A 15 16.64 -13.39 -5.90
C SER A 15 15.96 -12.48 -6.91
N VAL A 16 14.62 -12.54 -7.04
CA VAL A 16 13.85 -11.65 -7.92
C VAL A 16 14.08 -10.18 -7.55
N HIS A 17 13.93 -9.85 -6.26
CA HIS A 17 14.15 -8.47 -5.79
C HIS A 17 15.59 -7.99 -6.02
N ARG A 18 16.57 -8.89 -5.84
CA ARG A 18 17.99 -8.57 -6.04
C ARG A 18 18.29 -8.33 -7.51
N GLN A 19 17.81 -9.20 -8.40
CA GLN A 19 17.97 -9.07 -9.84
C GLN A 19 17.39 -7.74 -10.32
N LEU A 20 16.16 -7.39 -9.93
CA LEU A 20 15.56 -6.10 -10.30
C LEU A 20 16.39 -4.90 -9.83
N ARG A 21 16.89 -4.95 -8.58
CA ARG A 21 17.76 -3.89 -8.04
C ARG A 21 19.10 -3.79 -8.75
N ASP A 22 19.70 -4.91 -9.13
CA ASP A 22 20.99 -4.91 -9.82
C ASP A 22 20.80 -4.43 -11.26
N SER A 23 19.76 -4.88 -11.97
CA SER A 23 19.40 -4.36 -13.29
C SER A 23 19.14 -2.85 -13.30
N ALA A 24 18.52 -2.30 -12.26
CA ALA A 24 18.28 -0.87 -12.12
C ALA A 24 19.53 -0.04 -11.75
N LYS A 25 20.66 -0.69 -11.40
CA LYS A 25 21.97 -0.01 -11.27
C LYS A 25 22.70 0.04 -12.60
N ASP A 26 22.57 -1.04 -13.37
CA ASP A 26 23.26 -1.20 -14.65
C ASP A 26 22.53 -0.51 -15.82
N SER A 27 21.26 -0.15 -15.62
CA SER A 27 20.41 0.51 -16.62
C SER A 27 19.44 1.50 -15.98
N ASP A 28 18.73 2.28 -16.81
CA ASP A 28 17.68 3.17 -16.35
C ASP A 28 16.59 2.41 -15.55
N PRO A 29 16.19 2.87 -14.35
CA PRO A 29 15.21 2.17 -13.51
C PRO A 29 13.85 1.92 -14.16
N GLU A 30 13.39 2.80 -15.06
CA GLU A 30 12.12 2.60 -15.78
C GLU A 30 12.26 1.50 -16.83
N GLN A 31 13.40 1.46 -17.55
CA GLN A 31 13.69 0.36 -18.46
C GLN A 31 13.85 -0.97 -17.73
N ALA A 32 14.54 -0.99 -16.58
CA ALA A 32 14.69 -2.17 -15.75
C ALA A 32 13.31 -2.71 -15.29
N TRP A 33 12.41 -1.81 -14.88
CA TRP A 33 11.04 -2.15 -14.51
C TRP A 33 10.25 -2.75 -15.68
N ARG A 34 10.28 -2.12 -16.86
CA ARG A 34 9.60 -2.64 -18.07
C ARG A 34 10.10 -4.03 -18.46
N ASN A 35 11.42 -4.23 -18.45
CA ASN A 35 12.01 -5.53 -18.75
C ASN A 35 11.59 -6.59 -17.73
N HIS A 36 11.53 -6.22 -16.46
CA HIS A 36 11.05 -7.09 -15.38
C HIS A 36 9.59 -7.52 -15.57
N LEU A 37 8.71 -6.59 -15.98
CA LEU A 37 7.32 -6.89 -16.28
C LEU A 37 7.11 -7.82 -17.49
N GLN A 38 8.07 -7.90 -18.41
CA GLN A 38 7.99 -8.82 -19.55
C GLN A 38 8.25 -10.28 -19.16
N ASN A 39 8.88 -10.53 -17.99
CA ASN A 39 9.20 -11.88 -17.54
C ASN A 39 8.02 -12.55 -16.82
N GLN A 40 6.96 -12.84 -17.58
CA GLN A 40 5.70 -13.41 -17.09
C GLN A 40 5.89 -14.74 -16.35
N ASN A 41 6.80 -15.59 -16.82
CA ASN A 41 7.09 -16.86 -16.16
C ASN A 41 7.72 -16.66 -14.78
N LEU A 42 8.70 -15.76 -14.65
CA LEU A 42 9.30 -15.43 -13.36
C LEU A 42 8.28 -14.80 -12.40
N LEU A 43 7.45 -13.89 -12.91
CA LEU A 43 6.42 -13.21 -12.13
C LEU A 43 5.36 -14.18 -11.61
N SER A 44 4.93 -15.15 -12.42
CA SER A 44 4.02 -16.21 -12.00
C SER A 44 4.64 -17.06 -10.88
N GLN A 45 5.90 -17.50 -11.03
CA GLN A 45 6.60 -18.25 -9.96
C GLN A 45 6.77 -17.41 -8.68
N TYR A 46 7.04 -16.12 -8.82
CA TYR A 46 7.15 -15.17 -7.71
C TYR A 46 5.81 -15.04 -6.97
N ALA A 47 4.70 -14.87 -7.70
CA ALA A 47 3.36 -14.75 -7.14
C ALA A 47 2.97 -16.01 -6.36
N ASP A 48 3.19 -17.20 -6.94
CA ASP A 48 2.95 -18.48 -6.28
C ASP A 48 3.77 -18.61 -4.99
N ALA A 49 5.04 -18.22 -5.02
CA ALA A 49 5.90 -18.29 -3.84
C ALA A 49 5.49 -17.31 -2.75
N MET A 50 5.11 -16.09 -3.12
CA MET A 50 4.57 -15.08 -2.20
C MET A 50 3.29 -15.57 -1.54
N HIS A 51 2.36 -16.10 -2.32
CA HIS A 51 1.08 -16.61 -1.83
C HIS A 51 1.28 -17.80 -0.87
N LYS A 52 2.09 -18.79 -1.27
CA LYS A 52 2.41 -19.95 -0.40
C LYS A 52 3.08 -19.51 0.90
N LEU A 53 4.02 -18.56 0.86
CA LEU A 53 4.66 -18.07 2.08
C LEU A 53 3.67 -17.38 3.03
N ALA A 54 2.77 -16.57 2.47
CA ALA A 54 1.75 -15.89 3.25
C ALA A 54 0.83 -16.88 3.96
N THR A 55 0.17 -17.75 3.20
CA THR A 55 -0.91 -18.60 3.73
C THR A 55 -0.41 -19.81 4.50
N ASN A 56 0.73 -20.41 4.09
CA ASN A 56 1.20 -21.64 4.72
C ASN A 56 2.20 -21.43 5.87
N TYR A 57 2.89 -20.28 5.91
CA TYR A 57 3.96 -20.07 6.89
C TYR A 57 3.75 -18.82 7.74
N TRP A 58 3.43 -17.66 7.15
CA TRP A 58 3.26 -16.43 7.94
C TRP A 58 2.00 -16.46 8.78
N ASP A 59 0.86 -16.83 8.20
CA ASP A 59 -0.42 -16.89 8.91
C ASP A 59 -0.39 -17.97 10.01
N LYS A 60 0.14 -19.16 9.72
CA LYS A 60 0.29 -20.23 10.72
C LYS A 60 1.23 -19.84 11.86
N THR A 61 2.28 -19.08 11.59
CA THR A 61 3.18 -18.57 12.65
C THR A 61 2.46 -17.54 13.54
N MET A 62 1.57 -16.73 12.98
CA MET A 62 0.75 -15.77 13.73
C MET A 62 -0.30 -16.47 14.60
N GLU A 63 -0.93 -17.54 14.08
CA GLU A 63 -1.88 -18.38 14.84
C GLU A 63 -1.21 -19.07 16.03
N VAL A 64 -0.05 -19.69 15.82
CA VAL A 64 0.69 -20.42 16.87
C VAL A 64 1.22 -19.46 17.95
N SER A 65 1.53 -18.20 17.60
CA SER A 65 2.08 -17.23 18.55
C SER A 65 1.03 -16.45 19.35
N ALA A 66 -0.27 -16.71 19.15
CA ALA A 66 -1.40 -15.98 19.75
C ALA A 66 -1.31 -14.44 19.58
N LYS A 67 -0.50 -13.96 18.61
CA LYS A 67 -0.32 -12.55 18.25
C LYS A 67 -1.19 -12.17 17.06
N LYS A 68 -2.42 -12.70 16.99
CA LYS A 68 -3.33 -12.48 15.87
C LYS A 68 -3.60 -10.97 15.67
N ASP A 69 -3.68 -10.23 16.78
CA ASP A 69 -3.91 -8.78 16.81
C ASP A 69 -2.71 -7.92 16.32
N ASN A 70 -1.57 -8.53 15.97
CA ASN A 70 -0.38 -7.83 15.47
C ASN A 70 -0.04 -8.14 14.00
N GLY A 71 -0.96 -8.76 13.27
CA GLY A 71 -0.80 -8.98 11.83
C GLY A 71 -0.80 -7.66 11.05
N ARG A 72 -0.05 -7.59 9.94
CA ARG A 72 -0.07 -6.44 9.02
C ARG A 72 -1.48 -6.12 8.52
N ILE A 73 -2.25 -7.18 8.25
CA ILE A 73 -3.64 -7.09 7.78
C ILE A 73 -4.52 -6.49 8.88
N GLU A 74 -4.47 -7.04 10.10
CA GLU A 74 -5.24 -6.53 11.24
C GLU A 74 -4.85 -5.09 11.60
N TRP A 75 -3.57 -4.72 11.48
CA TRP A 75 -3.13 -3.35 11.70
C TRP A 75 -3.75 -2.38 10.69
N VAL A 76 -3.78 -2.73 9.39
CA VAL A 76 -4.47 -1.94 8.36
C VAL A 76 -5.95 -1.81 8.66
N VAL A 77 -6.60 -2.94 8.96
CA VAL A 77 -8.03 -3.00 9.25
C VAL A 77 -8.38 -2.16 10.47
N GLY A 78 -7.63 -2.31 11.56
CA GLY A 78 -7.76 -1.50 12.78
C GLY A 78 -7.55 -0.01 12.53
N SER A 79 -6.51 0.35 11.78
CA SER A 79 -6.20 1.75 11.43
C SER A 79 -7.35 2.41 10.66
N CYS A 80 -7.90 1.72 9.64
CA CYS A 80 -9.06 2.20 8.90
C CYS A 80 -10.29 2.35 9.81
N ARG A 81 -10.56 1.34 10.64
CA ARG A 81 -11.71 1.37 11.56
C ARG A 81 -11.63 2.49 12.58
N ASP A 82 -10.46 2.74 13.14
CA ASP A 82 -10.23 3.85 14.07
C ASP A 82 -10.34 5.21 13.38
N TYR A 83 -9.86 5.30 12.14
CA TYR A 83 -9.88 6.53 11.37
C TYR A 83 -11.30 6.93 10.94
N PHE A 84 -12.05 6.00 10.34
CA PHE A 84 -13.33 6.29 9.69
C PHE A 84 -14.56 6.01 10.57
N PHE A 85 -14.53 5.04 11.49
CA PHE A 85 -15.74 4.56 12.18
C PHE A 85 -15.74 4.74 13.70
N ARG A 86 -14.74 4.20 14.42
CA ARG A 86 -14.82 3.97 15.87
C ARG A 86 -14.26 5.13 16.68
N SER A 87 -13.01 5.47 16.40
CA SER A 87 -12.21 6.38 17.24
C SER A 87 -12.33 7.83 16.77
N CYS A 88 -13.15 8.09 15.74
CA CYS A 88 -13.37 9.40 15.15
C CYS A 88 -12.06 10.17 14.90
N LEU A 89 -10.96 9.47 14.58
CA LEU A 89 -9.64 10.12 14.49
C LEU A 89 -9.67 11.21 13.43
N LEU A 90 -10.41 11.01 12.33
CA LEU A 90 -10.66 12.06 11.34
C LEU A 90 -11.22 13.33 11.97
N ASN A 91 -12.25 13.24 12.83
CA ASN A 91 -12.82 14.42 13.48
C ASN A 91 -11.85 15.03 14.49
N MET A 92 -11.15 14.20 15.28
CA MET A 92 -10.10 14.70 16.18
C MET A 92 -8.99 15.45 15.44
N PHE A 93 -8.64 14.97 14.25
CA PHE A 93 -7.68 15.60 13.36
C PHE A 93 -8.23 16.93 12.86
N ARG A 94 -9.44 16.96 12.29
CA ARG A 94 -10.11 18.19 11.85
C ARG A 94 -10.12 19.27 12.94
N GLU A 95 -10.51 18.90 14.17
CA GLU A 95 -10.52 19.82 15.31
C GLU A 95 -9.12 20.37 15.65
N LYS A 96 -8.07 19.56 15.53
CA LYS A 96 -6.68 20.02 15.75
C LYS A 96 -6.26 21.03 14.69
N ASP A 97 -6.60 20.79 13.42
CA ASP A 97 -6.25 21.73 12.34
C ASP A 97 -7.04 23.02 12.47
N ASP A 98 -8.34 22.94 12.78
CA ASP A 98 -9.17 24.13 13.02
C ASP A 98 -8.61 24.97 14.17
N LYS A 99 -8.08 24.36 15.23
CA LYS A 99 -7.42 25.07 16.33
C LYS A 99 -6.12 25.76 15.89
N VAL A 100 -5.30 25.10 15.08
CA VAL A 100 -4.08 25.70 14.53
C VAL A 100 -4.42 26.88 13.63
N MET A 101 -5.40 26.71 12.73
CA MET A 101 -5.84 27.77 11.83
C MET A 101 -6.44 28.95 12.58
N LYS A 102 -7.24 28.71 13.63
CA LYS A 102 -7.76 29.78 14.49
C LYS A 102 -6.69 30.53 15.28
N ALA A 103 -5.58 29.86 15.61
CA ALA A 103 -4.44 30.52 16.25
C ALA A 103 -3.65 31.41 15.27
N ILE A 104 -3.76 31.15 13.96
CA ILE A 104 -3.14 31.97 12.89
C ILE A 104 -4.09 33.10 12.46
N ASP A 105 -5.38 32.80 12.34
CA ASP A 105 -6.45 33.73 11.96
C ASP A 105 -7.66 33.50 12.88
N GLU A 106 -7.89 34.41 13.83
CA GLU A 106 -8.99 34.30 14.80
C GLU A 106 -10.38 34.26 14.15
N GLN A 107 -10.51 34.78 12.91
CA GLN A 107 -11.76 34.76 12.15
C GLN A 107 -11.94 33.46 11.36
N PHE A 108 -10.95 32.57 11.35
CA PHE A 108 -11.01 31.31 10.62
C PHE A 108 -12.19 30.46 11.09
N SER A 109 -13.07 30.14 10.14
CA SER A 109 -14.21 29.27 10.34
C SER A 109 -14.36 28.39 9.11
N TYR A 110 -14.16 27.08 9.30
CA TYR A 110 -14.38 26.09 8.26
C TYR A 110 -15.42 25.08 8.72
N LYS A 111 -16.42 24.83 7.87
CA LYS A 111 -17.46 23.85 8.14
C LYS A 111 -17.13 22.56 7.40
N HIS A 112 -16.55 21.60 8.12
CA HIS A 112 -16.27 20.26 7.61
C HIS A 112 -17.55 19.60 7.10
N LYS A 113 -17.49 19.03 5.89
CA LYS A 113 -18.55 18.17 5.38
C LYS A 113 -18.46 16.80 6.06
N PRO A 114 -19.59 16.14 6.37
CA PRO A 114 -19.56 14.77 6.88
C PRO A 114 -18.78 13.87 5.91
N TYR A 115 -17.86 13.08 6.44
CA TYR A 115 -17.17 12.05 5.67
C TYR A 115 -18.04 10.79 5.70
N GLN A 116 -18.83 10.58 4.66
CA GLN A 116 -19.77 9.46 4.60
C GLN A 116 -19.07 8.20 4.09
N VAL A 117 -18.91 7.23 4.98
CA VAL A 117 -18.35 5.91 4.67
C VAL A 117 -19.28 4.88 5.29
N GLU A 118 -19.89 4.04 4.45
CA GLU A 118 -20.55 2.81 4.90
C GLU A 118 -19.55 1.65 4.85
N LYS A 119 -18.80 1.57 3.75
CA LYS A 119 -17.63 0.70 3.58
C LYS A 119 -16.46 1.52 3.08
N VAL A 120 -15.28 1.24 3.61
CA VAL A 120 -14.02 1.87 3.18
C VAL A 120 -13.68 1.35 1.78
N LYS A 121 -13.67 2.22 0.78
CA LYS A 121 -13.13 1.91 -0.55
C LYS A 121 -11.62 1.80 -0.45
N LEU A 122 -11.13 0.56 -0.38
CA LEU A 122 -9.74 0.23 -0.15
C LEU A 122 -9.06 -0.17 -1.46
N LEU A 123 -8.01 0.56 -1.85
CA LEU A 123 -7.10 0.12 -2.90
C LEU A 123 -5.90 -0.60 -2.27
N ASP A 124 -5.83 -1.92 -2.45
CA ASP A 124 -4.72 -2.74 -1.98
C ASP A 124 -3.73 -2.97 -3.13
N VAL A 125 -2.58 -2.29 -3.08
CA VAL A 125 -1.58 -2.27 -4.16
C VAL A 125 -0.45 -3.24 -3.85
N GLY A 126 -0.19 -4.18 -4.78
CA GLY A 126 0.70 -5.31 -4.53
C GLY A 126 0.03 -6.36 -3.65
N SER A 127 -1.27 -6.57 -3.86
CA SER A 127 -2.12 -7.38 -3.00
C SER A 127 -1.75 -8.86 -3.00
N CYS A 128 -1.22 -9.38 -4.11
CA CYS A 128 -0.96 -10.79 -4.40
C CYS A 128 -2.20 -11.70 -4.37
N TYR A 129 -2.98 -11.72 -3.27
CA TYR A 129 -4.07 -12.67 -3.04
C TYR A 129 -5.34 -12.08 -2.37
N ASN A 130 -5.47 -10.75 -2.27
CA ASN A 130 -6.66 -10.06 -1.71
C ASN A 130 -7.04 -10.45 -0.26
N PRO A 131 -6.14 -10.26 0.72
CA PRO A 131 -6.40 -10.63 2.12
C PRO A 131 -7.53 -9.82 2.77
N PHE A 132 -7.84 -8.63 2.25
CA PHE A 132 -8.84 -7.75 2.87
C PHE A 132 -10.29 -8.08 2.47
N SER A 133 -10.49 -8.94 1.47
CA SER A 133 -11.82 -9.32 0.97
C SER A 133 -12.74 -9.95 2.02
N VAL A 134 -12.18 -10.52 3.10
CA VAL A 134 -12.93 -11.17 4.18
C VAL A 134 -13.57 -10.20 5.16
N PHE A 135 -13.22 -8.90 5.11
CA PHE A 135 -13.72 -7.90 6.06
C PHE A 135 -14.88 -7.12 5.46
N GLU A 136 -16.07 -7.24 6.06
CA GLU A 136 -17.31 -6.66 5.54
C GLU A 136 -17.31 -5.12 5.48
N ASP A 137 -16.49 -4.47 6.30
CA ASP A 137 -16.34 -3.01 6.38
C ASP A 137 -15.64 -2.41 5.15
N PHE A 138 -15.14 -3.23 4.22
CA PHE A 138 -14.33 -2.79 3.08
C PHE A 138 -14.97 -3.14 1.74
N ASP A 139 -14.82 -2.22 0.79
CA ASP A 139 -15.01 -2.44 -0.64
C ASP A 139 -13.62 -2.44 -1.29
N VAL A 140 -13.08 -3.63 -1.54
CA VAL A 140 -11.66 -3.82 -1.86
C VAL A 140 -11.45 -3.88 -3.37
N THR A 141 -10.63 -2.97 -3.87
CA THR A 141 -9.98 -3.08 -5.18
C THR A 141 -8.56 -3.60 -4.96
N ALA A 142 -8.34 -4.89 -5.19
CA ALA A 142 -7.03 -5.52 -5.06
C ALA A 142 -6.32 -5.59 -6.42
N ILE A 143 -5.09 -5.07 -6.47
CA ILE A 143 -4.29 -5.02 -7.69
C ILE A 143 -2.86 -5.51 -7.48
N ASP A 144 -2.28 -6.12 -8.51
CA ASP A 144 -0.88 -6.57 -8.51
C ASP A 144 -0.32 -6.62 -9.95
N ILE A 145 1.01 -6.56 -10.10
CA ILE A 145 1.68 -6.82 -11.38
C ILE A 145 1.73 -8.32 -11.71
N ALA A 146 1.55 -9.18 -10.71
CA ALA A 146 1.54 -10.63 -10.83
C ALA A 146 0.50 -11.22 -9.87
N PRO A 147 -0.80 -11.15 -10.20
CA PRO A 147 -1.86 -11.73 -9.37
C PRO A 147 -1.65 -13.23 -9.12
N ALA A 148 -1.75 -13.67 -7.86
CA ALA A 148 -1.72 -15.09 -7.50
C ALA A 148 -3.12 -15.71 -7.37
N GLN A 149 -4.17 -14.88 -7.39
CA GLN A 149 -5.58 -15.26 -7.25
C GLN A 149 -6.44 -14.45 -8.22
N GLU A 150 -7.55 -15.04 -8.69
CA GLU A 150 -8.50 -14.40 -9.60
C GLU A 150 -9.18 -13.15 -8.98
N SER A 151 -9.23 -13.07 -7.66
CA SER A 151 -9.76 -11.93 -6.91
C SER A 151 -8.87 -10.68 -6.95
N VAL A 152 -7.70 -10.76 -7.58
CA VAL A 152 -6.72 -9.68 -7.75
C VAL A 152 -6.56 -9.38 -9.23
N ARG A 153 -6.69 -8.11 -9.62
CA ARG A 153 -6.55 -7.69 -11.02
C ARG A 153 -5.11 -7.32 -11.34
N TYR A 154 -4.68 -7.61 -12.57
CA TYR A 154 -3.42 -7.12 -13.08
C TYR A 154 -3.42 -5.59 -13.16
N CYS A 155 -2.39 -4.94 -12.64
CA CYS A 155 -2.16 -3.51 -12.78
C CYS A 155 -0.70 -3.17 -12.52
N ASP A 156 -0.02 -2.55 -13.49
CA ASP A 156 1.19 -1.80 -13.20
C ASP A 156 0.80 -0.45 -12.59
N PHE A 157 0.77 -0.37 -11.26
CA PHE A 157 0.39 0.84 -10.56
C PHE A 157 1.32 2.03 -10.89
N LEU A 158 2.59 1.82 -11.27
CA LEU A 158 3.46 2.94 -11.66
C LEU A 158 2.99 3.62 -12.94
N GLU A 159 2.51 2.85 -13.92
CA GLU A 159 2.17 3.35 -15.26
C GLU A 159 0.67 3.49 -15.53
N VAL A 160 -0.20 2.86 -14.73
CA VAL A 160 -1.66 2.90 -14.95
C VAL A 160 -2.16 4.35 -15.03
N PRO A 161 -2.85 4.76 -16.11
CA PRO A 161 -3.35 6.12 -16.25
C PRO A 161 -4.41 6.44 -15.19
N LEU A 162 -4.59 7.74 -14.94
CA LEU A 162 -5.61 8.24 -14.03
C LEU A 162 -6.73 8.95 -14.81
N ASN A 163 -7.97 8.65 -14.45
CA ASN A 163 -9.18 9.26 -15.00
C ASN A 163 -9.83 10.18 -13.96
N GLU A 164 -10.53 11.23 -14.42
CA GLU A 164 -11.19 12.18 -13.50
C GLU A 164 -12.43 11.61 -12.80
N SER A 165 -13.15 10.67 -13.42
CA SER A 165 -14.51 10.33 -12.96
C SER A 165 -14.74 8.86 -12.66
N SER A 166 -14.06 7.95 -13.36
CA SER A 166 -14.27 6.51 -13.21
C SER A 166 -13.05 5.69 -13.60
N SER A 167 -12.80 4.63 -12.83
CA SER A 167 -11.83 3.61 -13.19
C SER A 167 -12.33 2.83 -14.41
N SER A 168 -11.44 2.51 -15.34
CA SER A 168 -11.73 1.56 -16.43
C SER A 168 -11.00 0.25 -16.14
N MET A 169 -11.71 -0.85 -16.34
CA MET A 169 -11.19 -2.19 -16.07
C MET A 169 -11.75 -3.19 -17.07
N SER A 170 -10.92 -4.17 -17.44
CA SER A 170 -11.34 -5.38 -18.12
C SER A 170 -11.71 -6.45 -17.08
N SER A 171 -11.99 -7.68 -17.52
CA SER A 171 -12.22 -8.80 -16.61
C SER A 171 -10.99 -9.09 -15.72
N GLU A 172 -9.79 -8.90 -16.24
CA GLU A 172 -8.54 -9.37 -15.60
C GLU A 172 -7.59 -8.23 -15.21
N SER A 173 -7.77 -7.02 -15.75
CA SER A 173 -6.84 -5.90 -15.58
C SER A 173 -7.52 -4.57 -15.28
N ILE A 174 -6.79 -3.69 -14.60
CA ILE A 174 -7.15 -2.27 -14.48
C ILE A 174 -6.47 -1.50 -15.61
N GLU A 175 -7.26 -0.79 -16.41
CA GLU A 175 -6.78 0.02 -17.52
C GLU A 175 -6.58 1.47 -17.11
N ALA A 176 -7.38 1.98 -16.16
CA ALA A 176 -7.21 3.30 -15.56
C ALA A 176 -7.84 3.34 -14.16
N LEU A 177 -7.31 4.19 -13.28
CA LEU A 177 -7.85 4.43 -11.94
C LEU A 177 -8.52 5.80 -11.85
N ALA A 178 -9.67 5.88 -11.17
CA ALA A 178 -10.29 7.16 -10.84
C ALA A 178 -9.45 7.95 -9.83
N LYS A 179 -9.28 9.25 -10.09
CA LYS A 179 -8.79 10.21 -9.12
C LYS A 179 -9.82 10.42 -8.01
N SER A 180 -9.33 10.76 -6.82
CA SER A 180 -10.18 11.11 -5.67
C SER A 180 -11.35 10.15 -5.42
N PHE A 181 -11.08 8.85 -5.49
CA PHE A 181 -12.11 7.81 -5.44
C PHE A 181 -11.99 6.90 -4.22
N PHE A 182 -10.77 6.60 -3.77
CA PHE A 182 -10.54 5.68 -2.67
C PHE A 182 -10.51 6.40 -1.32
N ASP A 183 -11.03 5.75 -0.29
CA ASP A 183 -10.94 6.24 1.09
C ASP A 183 -9.57 5.90 1.69
N ALA A 184 -9.03 4.73 1.34
CA ALA A 184 -7.72 4.28 1.78
C ALA A 184 -6.93 3.58 0.67
N VAL A 185 -5.60 3.77 0.70
CA VAL A 185 -4.64 3.05 -0.15
C VAL A 185 -3.64 2.33 0.75
N VAL A 186 -3.32 1.08 0.44
CA VAL A 186 -2.39 0.26 1.23
C VAL A 186 -1.18 -0.11 0.40
N PHE A 187 0.00 0.14 0.96
CA PHE A 187 1.29 -0.35 0.49
C PHE A 187 1.86 -1.30 1.55
N SER A 188 1.62 -2.60 1.39
CA SER A 188 2.19 -3.63 2.29
C SER A 188 3.49 -4.19 1.72
N LEU A 189 4.62 -3.66 2.18
CA LEU A 189 5.98 -3.99 1.68
C LEU A 189 6.19 -3.71 0.17
N LEU A 190 5.32 -2.91 -0.43
CA LEU A 190 5.35 -2.60 -1.87
C LEU A 190 6.56 -1.73 -2.23
N LEU A 191 6.87 -0.72 -1.42
CA LEU A 191 7.90 0.26 -1.75
C LEU A 191 9.31 -0.36 -1.74
N GLU A 192 9.51 -1.42 -0.97
CA GLU A 192 10.74 -2.21 -0.90
C GLU A 192 10.98 -3.05 -2.17
N TYR A 193 9.90 -3.35 -2.91
CA TYR A 193 9.96 -4.01 -4.20
C TYR A 193 10.54 -3.09 -5.27
N LEU A 194 10.18 -1.81 -5.22
CA LEU A 194 10.58 -0.81 -6.22
C LEU A 194 12.08 -0.47 -6.11
N PRO A 195 12.84 -0.53 -7.21
CA PRO A 195 14.30 -0.44 -7.14
C PRO A 195 14.82 0.98 -6.94
N SER A 196 14.11 2.02 -7.39
CA SER A 196 14.55 3.42 -7.31
C SER A 196 13.71 4.29 -6.37
N SER A 197 14.30 5.39 -5.88
CA SER A 197 13.59 6.40 -5.09
C SER A 197 12.49 7.10 -5.88
N ASP A 198 12.73 7.35 -7.17
CA ASP A 198 11.81 8.09 -8.02
C ASP A 198 10.54 7.27 -8.32
N GLN A 199 10.68 5.96 -8.54
CA GLN A 199 9.53 5.07 -8.65
C GLN A 199 8.72 5.00 -7.35
N ARG A 200 9.38 4.95 -6.18
CA ARG A 200 8.67 5.01 -4.90
C ARG A 200 7.93 6.34 -4.72
N LEU A 201 8.55 7.46 -5.11
CA LEU A 201 7.93 8.78 -5.06
C LEU A 201 6.72 8.87 -6.00
N LYS A 202 6.86 8.38 -7.24
CA LYS A 202 5.79 8.28 -8.24
C LYS A 202 4.64 7.45 -7.73
N CYS A 203 4.93 6.31 -7.09
CA CYS A 203 3.94 5.44 -6.46
C CYS A 203 3.14 6.18 -5.36
N CYS A 204 3.83 6.86 -4.43
CA CYS A 204 3.17 7.66 -3.39
C CYS A 204 2.37 8.83 -3.96
N LYS A 205 2.87 9.50 -5.01
CA LYS A 205 2.14 10.57 -5.67
C LYS A 205 0.86 10.05 -6.32
N LYS A 206 0.91 8.89 -6.98
CA LYS A 206 -0.30 8.28 -7.54
C LYS A 206 -1.29 7.87 -6.47
N ALA A 207 -0.83 7.33 -5.34
CA ALA A 207 -1.70 7.06 -4.19
C ALA A 207 -2.40 8.32 -3.69
N TYR A 208 -1.68 9.45 -3.58
CA TYR A 208 -2.29 10.73 -3.25
C TYR A 208 -3.38 11.13 -4.25
N ASP A 209 -3.13 10.98 -5.56
CA ASP A 209 -4.06 11.43 -6.60
C ASP A 209 -5.35 10.57 -6.66
N VAL A 210 -5.29 9.28 -6.30
CA VAL A 210 -6.46 8.40 -6.26
C VAL A 210 -7.23 8.46 -4.94
N LEU A 211 -6.63 9.02 -3.88
CA LEU A 211 -7.29 9.23 -2.59
C LEU A 211 -8.26 10.41 -2.66
N LYS A 212 -9.45 10.23 -2.06
CA LYS A 212 -10.34 11.33 -1.75
C LYS A 212 -9.63 12.34 -0.83
N PRO A 213 -10.04 13.63 -0.81
CA PRO A 213 -9.67 14.53 0.26
C PRO A 213 -9.92 13.85 1.61
N GLU A 214 -8.97 13.94 2.55
CA GLU A 214 -9.00 13.27 3.87
C GLU A 214 -8.95 11.73 3.83
N GLY A 215 -8.71 11.13 2.67
CA GLY A 215 -8.33 9.72 2.57
C GLY A 215 -6.93 9.45 3.14
N ILE A 216 -6.65 8.19 3.47
CA ILE A 216 -5.40 7.78 4.14
C ILE A 216 -4.54 6.84 3.28
N LEU A 217 -3.23 7.05 3.32
CA LEU A 217 -2.23 6.13 2.77
C LEU A 217 -1.58 5.35 3.92
N LEU A 218 -1.69 4.03 3.90
CA LEU A 218 -1.12 3.12 4.88
C LEU A 218 0.12 2.44 4.30
N ILE A 219 1.31 2.78 4.80
CA ILE A 219 2.58 2.21 4.35
C ILE A 219 3.14 1.30 5.42
N ILE A 220 3.31 0.02 5.08
CA ILE A 220 4.02 -0.95 5.92
C ILE A 220 5.38 -1.22 5.28
N THR A 221 6.45 -0.89 6.01
CA THR A 221 7.85 -1.13 5.65
C THR A 221 8.46 -2.11 6.66
N PRO A 222 9.47 -2.92 6.29
CA PRO A 222 10.23 -3.71 7.26
C PRO A 222 10.84 -2.83 8.35
N ASP A 223 10.75 -3.27 9.60
CA ASP A 223 11.50 -2.64 10.68
C ASP A 223 12.93 -3.18 10.73
N SER A 224 13.86 -2.31 11.10
CA SER A 224 15.21 -2.70 11.45
C SER A 224 15.22 -3.38 12.81
N ARG A 225 16.16 -4.31 13.06
CA ARG A 225 16.29 -4.96 14.38
C ARG A 225 16.75 -4.02 15.51
N HIS A 226 17.06 -2.75 15.20
CA HIS A 226 17.57 -1.77 16.15
C HIS A 226 16.61 -0.59 16.25
N GLN A 227 16.20 -0.25 17.47
CA GLN A 227 15.35 0.91 17.72
C GLN A 227 16.00 2.18 17.14
N GLY A 228 15.27 2.89 16.28
CA GLY A 228 15.74 4.15 15.69
C GLY A 228 16.63 4.01 14.44
N ALA A 229 16.96 2.81 13.96
CA ALA A 229 17.79 2.68 12.74
C ALA A 229 17.10 3.28 11.51
N ASN A 230 15.77 3.22 11.48
CA ASN A 230 14.94 3.82 10.42
C ASN A 230 14.57 5.29 10.68
N ALA A 231 15.05 5.94 11.76
CA ALA A 231 14.60 7.29 12.13
C ALA A 231 14.88 8.34 11.03
N LYS A 232 16.06 8.28 10.39
CA LYS A 232 16.40 9.18 9.28
C LYS A 232 15.51 8.94 8.07
N LEU A 233 15.23 7.67 7.77
CA LEU A 233 14.32 7.28 6.69
C LEU A 233 12.89 7.79 6.97
N MET A 234 12.39 7.62 8.20
CA MET A 234 11.07 8.13 8.60
C MET A 234 10.99 9.66 8.53
N LYS A 235 12.04 10.38 8.91
CA LYS A 235 12.10 11.84 8.76
C LYS A 235 12.03 12.27 7.30
N ASN A 236 12.75 11.57 6.42
CA ASN A 236 12.70 11.84 4.98
C ASN A 236 11.30 11.55 4.42
N TRP A 237 10.69 10.42 4.79
CA TRP A 237 9.32 10.10 4.38
C TRP A 237 8.32 11.16 4.80
N ARG A 238 8.38 11.62 6.06
CA ARG A 238 7.52 12.71 6.57
C ARG A 238 7.67 13.98 5.75
N TYR A 239 8.90 14.39 5.46
CA TYR A 239 9.15 15.57 4.65
C TYR A 239 8.62 15.41 3.22
N THR A 240 8.98 14.30 2.56
CA THR A 240 8.64 14.04 1.17
C THR A 240 7.13 13.89 0.96
N LEU A 241 6.43 13.12 1.79
CA LEU A 241 4.98 12.97 1.72
C LEU A 241 4.28 14.29 2.11
N GLY A 242 4.86 15.06 3.03
CA GLY A 242 4.39 16.41 3.39
C GLY A 242 4.36 17.34 2.19
N LEU A 243 5.42 17.34 1.36
CA LEU A 243 5.47 18.12 0.12
C LEU A 243 4.43 17.70 -0.92
N MET A 244 3.90 16.47 -0.84
CA MET A 244 2.83 16.02 -1.74
C MET A 244 1.43 16.50 -1.31
N GLY A 245 1.27 16.88 -0.05
CA GLY A 245 -0.02 17.27 0.54
C GLY A 245 -0.50 16.38 1.69
N PHE A 246 0.23 15.31 2.05
CA PHE A 246 -0.10 14.54 3.24
C PHE A 246 0.28 15.33 4.50
N SER A 247 -0.72 15.78 5.26
CA SER A 247 -0.50 16.70 6.39
C SER A 247 -0.20 16.01 7.73
N ARG A 248 -0.39 14.68 7.85
CA ARG A 248 -0.28 13.94 9.12
C ARG A 248 0.42 12.59 8.92
N ILE A 249 1.73 12.56 9.16
CA ILE A 249 2.65 11.43 8.85
C ILE A 249 3.50 11.06 10.07
#